data_AF-A0A0N1J1J2-F1
#
_entry.id   AF-A0A0N1J1J2-F1
#
_cell.length_a   1.000
_cell.length_b   1.000
_cell.length_c   1.000
_cell.angle_alpha   90.00
_cell.angle_beta   90.00
_cell.angle_gamma   90.00
#
_symmetry.space_group_name_H-M   'P 1'
#
loop_
_entity.id
_entity.type
_entity.pdbx_description
1 polymer ?
#
loop_
_entity_poly.entity_id
_entity_poly.type
_entity_poly.pdbx_seq_one_letter_code
_entity_poly.pdbx_strand_id
1 'polypeptide(L)'
;SNAKGLGQIKPFNFPYLGIKDPFDIEQNVRGTTLYLSKLLKKWRKSDRQIELALASYIEGHNGIKRSGGKYSRATAAYIQDILKIYSFLKS
;
A
#
# COMPACT_ATOMS: atom_id res chain seq x y z
N SER A 1 7.80 -8.84 10.48
CA SER A 1 6.70 -7.88 10.29
C SER A 1 5.62 -8.16 11.33
N ASN A 2 4.85 -7.16 11.77
CA ASN A 2 3.70 -7.34 12.69
C ASN A 2 2.38 -6.85 12.05
N ALA A 3 2.26 -7.03 10.73
CA ALA A 3 1.08 -6.67 9.96
C ALA A 3 -0.07 -7.65 10.24
N LYS A 4 -1.33 -7.21 10.12
CA LYS A 4 -2.51 -8.03 10.48
C LYS A 4 -3.61 -8.01 9.40
N GLY A 5 -4.32 -9.12 9.33
CA GLY A 5 -5.48 -9.33 8.45
C GLY A 5 -5.16 -9.34 6.95
N LEU A 6 -6.21 -9.35 6.13
CA LEU A 6 -6.13 -9.61 4.69
C LEU A 6 -5.17 -8.67 3.93
N GLY A 7 -5.30 -7.36 4.14
CA GLY A 7 -4.46 -6.34 3.52
C GLY A 7 -3.14 -6.08 4.25
N GLN A 8 -2.80 -6.88 5.27
CA GLN A 8 -1.53 -6.83 5.99
C GLN A 8 -1.18 -5.41 6.48
N ILE A 9 -2.11 -4.77 7.16
CA ILE A 9 -1.93 -3.40 7.66
C ILE A 9 -1.09 -3.42 8.95
N LYS A 10 -0.13 -2.49 9.05
CA LYS A 10 0.70 -2.32 10.26
C LYS A 10 -0.12 -1.65 11.39
N PRO A 11 -0.02 -2.09 12.66
CA PRO A 11 -0.89 -1.62 13.75
C PRO A 11 -0.95 -0.11 13.98
N PHE A 12 0.15 0.61 13.74
CA PHE A 12 0.17 2.07 13.88
C PHE A 12 -0.80 2.79 12.94
N ASN A 13 -1.26 2.14 11.86
CA ASN A 13 -2.25 2.69 10.94
C ASN A 13 -3.70 2.46 11.40
N PHE A 14 -3.97 1.53 12.32
CA PHE A 14 -5.34 1.13 12.68
C PHE A 14 -6.21 2.30 13.16
N PRO A 15 -5.74 3.19 14.07
CA PRO A 15 -6.55 4.32 14.53
C PRO A 15 -6.90 5.28 13.39
N TYR A 16 -5.98 5.51 12.45
CA TYR A 16 -6.17 6.42 11.32
C TYR A 16 -7.00 5.85 10.17
N LEU A 17 -7.26 4.54 10.21
CA LEU A 17 -8.03 3.80 9.21
C LEU A 17 -9.36 3.28 9.78
N GLY A 18 -9.64 3.52 11.06
CA GLY A 18 -10.88 3.08 11.71
C GLY A 18 -10.96 1.57 11.92
N ILE A 19 -9.82 0.88 12.01
CA ILE A 19 -9.75 -0.56 12.25
C ILE A 19 -9.73 -0.81 13.76
N LYS A 20 -10.76 -1.47 14.28
CA LYS A 20 -10.85 -1.90 15.69
C LYS A 20 -10.46 -3.36 15.83
N ASP A 21 -10.94 -4.20 14.91
CA ASP A 21 -10.52 -5.59 14.78
C ASP A 21 -9.82 -5.78 13.43
N PRO A 22 -8.50 -6.07 13.40
CA PRO A 22 -7.79 -6.27 12.15
C PRO A 22 -8.14 -7.59 11.45
N PHE A 23 -8.84 -8.52 12.10
CA PHE A 23 -9.30 -9.79 11.54
C PHE A 23 -10.74 -9.71 11.01
N ASP A 24 -11.48 -8.65 11.34
CA ASP A 24 -12.73 -8.30 10.67
C ASP A 24 -12.45 -7.94 9.20
N ILE A 25 -13.06 -8.71 8.29
CA ILE A 25 -12.78 -8.61 6.85
C ILE A 25 -13.20 -7.25 6.30
N GLU A 26 -14.37 -6.74 6.70
CA GLU A 26 -14.90 -5.49 6.19
C GLU A 26 -14.04 -4.30 6.63
N GLN A 27 -13.68 -4.24 7.90
CA GLN A 27 -12.79 -3.22 8.45
C GLN A 27 -11.42 -3.26 7.78
N ASN A 28 -10.87 -4.46 7.57
CA ASN A 28 -9.55 -4.62 6.97
C ASN A 28 -9.53 -4.20 5.49
N VAL A 29 -10.53 -4.63 4.70
CA VAL A 29 -10.66 -4.24 3.28
C VAL A 29 -10.88 -2.74 3.14
N ARG A 30 -11.80 -2.15 3.94
CA ARG A 30 -12.04 -0.71 3.95
C ARG A 30 -10.79 0.08 4.34
N GLY A 31 -10.08 -0.35 5.37
CA GLY A 31 -8.83 0.28 5.80
C GLY A 31 -7.74 0.20 4.73
N THR A 32 -7.61 -0.95 4.07
CA THR A 32 -6.62 -1.20 3.01
C THR A 32 -6.86 -0.26 1.82
N THR A 33 -8.10 -0.23 1.33
CA THR A 33 -8.49 0.62 0.20
C THR A 33 -8.36 2.11 0.52
N LEU A 34 -8.76 2.53 1.72
CA LEU A 34 -8.58 3.90 2.19
C LEU A 34 -7.11 4.29 2.27
N TYR A 35 -6.25 3.41 2.79
CA TYR A 35 -4.82 3.68 2.92
C TYR A 35 -4.16 3.79 1.54
N LEU A 36 -4.44 2.86 0.63
CA LEU A 36 -3.92 2.90 -0.73
C LEU A 36 -4.38 4.16 -1.48
N SER A 37 -5.65 4.54 -1.36
CA SER A 37 -6.20 5.78 -1.94
C SER A 37 -5.48 7.03 -1.43
N LYS A 38 -5.20 7.11 -0.11
CA LYS A 38 -4.40 8.19 0.47
C LYS A 38 -2.98 8.23 -0.14
N LEU A 39 -2.35 7.08 -0.36
CA LEU A 39 -1.00 7.02 -0.95
C LEU A 39 -1.00 7.44 -2.43
N LEU A 40 -1.99 7.01 -3.22
CA LEU A 40 -2.18 7.47 -4.60
C LEU A 40 -2.34 8.99 -4.65
N LYS A 41 -3.12 9.58 -3.74
CA LYS A 41 -3.28 11.04 -3.63
C LYS A 41 -1.98 11.75 -3.27
N LYS A 42 -1.15 11.16 -2.39
CA LYS A 42 0.17 11.73 -2.03
C LYS A 42 1.15 11.77 -3.19
N TRP A 43 1.05 10.81 -4.13
CA TRP A 43 1.93 10.72 -5.31
C TRP A 43 1.31 11.25 -6.60
N ARG A 44 0.17 11.96 -6.54
CA ARG A 44 -0.59 12.43 -7.72
C ARG A 44 0.15 13.31 -8.72
N LYS A 45 1.30 13.87 -8.36
CA LYS A 45 2.13 14.72 -9.23
C LYS A 45 3.29 13.97 -9.90
N SER A 46 3.41 12.66 -9.65
CA SER A 46 4.49 11.83 -10.18
C SER A 46 3.96 10.98 -11.33
N ASP A 47 4.70 10.91 -12.43
CA ASP A 47 4.38 10.00 -13.55
C ASP A 47 4.45 8.52 -13.11
N ARG A 48 5.20 8.23 -12.04
CA ARG A 48 5.26 6.93 -11.35
C ARG A 48 4.22 6.77 -10.23
N GLN A 49 3.05 7.43 -10.31
CA GLN A 49 2.07 7.52 -9.22
C GLN A 49 1.71 6.16 -8.61
N ILE A 50 1.30 5.20 -9.46
CA ILE A 50 0.84 3.87 -9.02
C ILE A 50 1.98 3.11 -8.33
N GLU A 51 3.14 3.06 -8.99
CA GLU A 51 4.33 2.37 -8.50
C GLU A 51 4.79 2.92 -7.14
N LEU A 52 4.90 4.25 -7.01
CA LEU A 52 5.31 4.89 -5.75
C LEU A 52 4.28 4.73 -4.63
N ALA A 53 2.99 4.67 -4.96
CA ALA A 53 1.94 4.38 -3.98
C ALA A 53 2.06 2.94 -3.44
N LEU A 54 2.25 1.96 -4.32
CA LEU A 54 2.46 0.57 -3.92
C LEU A 54 3.76 0.40 -3.11
N ALA A 55 4.87 1.00 -3.56
CA ALA A 55 6.12 1.00 -2.80
C ALA A 55 5.96 1.63 -1.41
N SER A 56 5.21 2.74 -1.32
CA SER A 56 4.90 3.41 -0.06
C SER A 56 3.99 2.61 0.86
N TYR A 57 3.15 1.73 0.31
CA TYR A 57 2.32 0.82 1.09
C TYR A 57 3.20 -0.19 1.84
N ILE A 58 4.20 -0.74 1.15
CA ILE A 58 5.09 -1.80 1.63
C ILE A 58 6.17 -1.23 2.58
N GLU A 59 6.95 -0.27 2.09
CA GLU A 59 8.12 0.28 2.79
C GLU A 59 7.83 1.54 3.61
N GLY A 60 6.64 2.14 3.43
CA GLY A 60 6.22 3.35 4.12
C GLY A 60 6.53 4.63 3.34
N HIS A 61 5.51 5.49 3.19
CA HIS A 61 5.58 6.72 2.41
C HIS A 61 6.76 7.63 2.76
N ASN A 62 7.03 7.85 4.05
CA ASN A 62 8.10 8.77 4.46
C ASN A 62 9.49 8.24 4.07
N GLY A 63 9.68 6.92 4.06
CA GLY A 63 10.92 6.30 3.60
C GLY A 63 11.13 6.52 2.10
N ILE A 64 10.12 6.18 1.30
CA ILE A 64 10.12 6.37 -0.16
C ILE A 64 10.30 7.85 -0.55
N LYS A 65 9.64 8.75 0.19
CA LYS A 65 9.78 10.19 -0.06
C LYS A 65 11.20 10.67 0.21
N ARG A 66 11.80 10.30 1.34
CA ARG A 66 13.18 10.69 1.69
C ARG A 66 14.22 10.09 0.75
N SER A 67 13.97 8.90 0.21
CA SER A 67 14.87 8.23 -0.73
C SER A 67 14.77 8.75 -2.18
N GLY A 68 13.91 9.74 -2.45
CA GLY A 68 13.67 10.25 -3.80
C GLY A 68 12.92 9.24 -4.69
N GLY A 69 12.06 8.40 -4.10
CA GLY A 69 11.30 7.39 -4.85
C GLY A 69 12.05 6.09 -5.12
N LYS A 70 13.18 5.86 -4.42
CA LYS A 70 13.91 4.59 -4.46
C LYS A 70 13.35 3.62 -3.42
N TYR A 71 13.26 2.35 -3.76
CA TYR A 71 12.80 1.26 -2.90
C TYR A 71 13.61 -0.01 -3.21
N SER A 72 13.47 -1.03 -2.36
CA SER A 72 14.25 -2.26 -2.47
C SER A 72 13.90 -3.09 -3.72
N ARG A 73 14.83 -3.96 -4.13
CA ARG A 73 14.60 -4.95 -5.20
C ARG A 73 13.42 -5.89 -4.89
N ALA A 74 13.23 -6.26 -3.61
CA ALA A 74 12.11 -7.09 -3.19
C ALA A 74 10.76 -6.39 -3.42
N THR A 75 10.67 -5.10 -3.07
CA THR A 75 9.49 -4.27 -3.36
C THR A 75 9.24 -4.13 -4.85
N ALA A 76 10.30 -3.96 -5.66
CA ALA A 76 10.15 -3.94 -7.12
C ALA A 76 9.52 -5.22 -7.66
N ALA A 77 10.01 -6.39 -7.24
CA ALA A 77 9.47 -7.68 -7.66
C ALA A 77 8.00 -7.83 -7.25
N TYR A 78 7.66 -7.50 -6.00
CA TYR A 78 6.29 -7.62 -5.50
C TYR A 78 5.31 -6.67 -6.21
N ILE A 79 5.73 -5.45 -6.55
CA ILE A 79 4.93 -4.53 -7.36
C ILE A 79 4.65 -5.10 -8.75
N GLN A 80 5.65 -5.73 -9.37
CA GLN A 80 5.47 -6.36 -10.69
C GLN A 80 4.42 -7.48 -10.63
N ASP A 81 4.41 -8.29 -9.57
CA ASP A 81 3.40 -9.34 -9.40
C ASP A 81 1.98 -8.77 -9.23
N ILE A 82 1.84 -7.70 -8.43
CA ILE A 82 0.56 -6.99 -8.28
C ILE A 82 0.07 -6.46 -9.63
N LEU A 83 0.93 -5.83 -10.42
CA LEU A 83 0.55 -5.23 -11.70
C LEU A 83 0.19 -6.29 -12.74
N LYS A 84 0.86 -7.45 -12.75
CA LYS A 84 0.49 -8.59 -13.59
C LYS A 84 -0.92 -9.10 -13.27
N ILE A 85 -1.21 -9.33 -12.00
CA ILE A 85 -2.53 -9.78 -11.54
C ILE A 85 -3.59 -8.72 -11.89
N TYR A 86 -3.31 -7.45 -11.61
CA TYR A 86 -4.25 -6.36 -11.94
C TYR A 86 -4.54 -6.28 -13.44
N SER A 87 -3.52 -6.43 -14.29
CA SER A 87 -3.70 -6.44 -15.74
C SER A 87 -4.56 -7.63 -16.20
N PHE A 88 -4.36 -8.81 -15.61
CA PHE A 88 -5.15 -10.01 -15.90
C PHE A 88 -6.60 -9.89 -15.44
N LEU A 89 -6.87 -9.24 -14.31
CA LEU A 89 -8.24 -9.04 -13.81
C LEU A 89 -9.00 -7.93 -14.56
N LYS A 90 -8.27 -7.04 -15.24
CA LYS A 90 -8.86 -5.92 -16.00
C LYS A 90 -9.23 -6.31 -17.44
N SER A 91 -8.62 -7.36 -17.99
CA SER A 91 -8.95 -7.92 -19.31
C SER A 91 -10.29 -8.66 -19.27
#